data_AF-A0A963HWU5-F1
#
_entry.id   AF-A0A963HWU5-F1
#
_cell.length_a   1.000
_cell.length_b   1.000
_cell.length_c   1.000
_cell.angle_alpha   90.00
_cell.angle_beta   90.00
_cell.angle_gamma   90.00
#
_symmetry.space_group_name_H-M   'P 1'
#
loop_
_entity.id
_entity.type
_entity.pdbx_description
1 polymer ?
#
loop_
_entity_poly.entity_id
_entity_poly.type
_entity_poly.pdbx_seq_one_letter_code
_entity_poly.pdbx_strand_id
1 'polypeptide(L)' 'MRRPRRNHTAAFKAKVALAALKGDKTLAELAEKFDLHA' A
#
# COMPACT_ATOMS: atom_id res chain seq x y z
N MET A 1 -22.49 -0.56 -5.50
CA MET A 1 -22.25 -1.44 -4.34
C MET A 1 -20.87 -1.10 -3.76
N ARG A 2 -20.77 -0.66 -2.50
CA ARG A 2 -19.50 -0.23 -1.91
C ARG A 2 -18.65 -1.46 -1.56
N ARG A 3 -17.47 -1.59 -2.17
CA ARG A 3 -16.52 -2.66 -1.80
C ARG A 3 -16.11 -2.47 -0.33
N PRO A 4 -16.19 -3.51 0.52
CA PRO A 4 -15.73 -3.40 1.90
C PRO A 4 -14.24 -3.08 1.93
N ARG A 5 -13.82 -2.20 2.86
CA ARG A 5 -12.41 -1.81 2.98
C ARG A 5 -11.58 -3.02 3.39
N ARG A 6 -10.48 -3.27 2.67
CA ARG A 6 -9.50 -4.31 3.03
C ARG A 6 -8.75 -3.93 4.30
N ASN A 7 -8.66 -4.87 5.23
CA ASN A 7 -7.81 -4.75 6.41
C ASN A 7 -6.46 -5.38 6.11
N HIS A 8 -5.37 -4.61 6.28
CA HIS A 8 -4.02 -5.11 6.09
C HIS A 8 -3.34 -5.40 7.44
N THR A 9 -2.52 -6.45 7.47
CA THR A 9 -1.73 -6.85 8.65
C THR A 9 -0.66 -5.80 8.99
N ALA A 10 -0.20 -5.78 10.24
CA ALA A 10 0.85 -4.86 10.69
C ALA A 10 2.15 -5.03 9.89
N ALA A 11 2.56 -6.27 9.61
CA ALA A 11 3.73 -6.58 8.80
C ALA A 11 3.63 -6.02 7.37
N PHE A 12 2.44 -6.10 6.76
CA PHE A 12 2.21 -5.52 5.44
C PHE A 12 2.36 -4.00 5.45
N LYS A 13 1.75 -3.33 6.43
CA LYS A 13 1.87 -1.87 6.58
C LYS A 13 3.32 -1.42 6.79
N ALA A 14 4.10 -2.15 7.59
CA ALA A 14 5.52 -1.86 7.82
C ALA A 14 6.33 -1.96 6.51
N LYS A 15 6.11 -3.01 5.71
CA LYS A 15 6.78 -3.18 4.41
C LYS A 15 6.48 -2.02 3.45
N VAL A 16 5.22 -1.59 3.38
CA VAL A 16 4.79 -0.47 2.53
C VAL A 16 5.41 0.84 3.04
N ALA A 17 5.44 1.08 4.35
CA ALA A 17 6.03 2.27 4.95
C ALA A 17 7.54 2.36 4.66
N LEU A 18 8.28 1.26 4.80
CA LEU A 18 9.71 1.22 4.45
C LEU A 18 9.94 1.49 2.95
N ALA A 19 9.07 1.00 2.08
CA ALA A 19 9.15 1.27 0.65
C ALA A 19 8.82 2.74 0.31
N ALA A 20 7.86 3.35 1.02
CA ALA A 20 7.54 4.76 0.87
C ALA A 20 8.69 5.66 1.34
N LEU A 21 9.35 5.31 2.45
CA LEU A 21 10.48 6.06 3.00
C LEU A 21 11.71 6.08 2.08
N LYS A 22 11.87 5.08 1.20
CA LYS A 22 12.97 5.05 0.22
C LYS A 22 12.85 6.15 -0.84
N GLY A 23 11.64 6.65 -1.11
CA GLY A 23 11.42 7.76 -2.04
C GLY A 23 11.56 7.43 -3.53
N ASP A 24 11.91 6.19 -3.88
CA ASP A 24 12.13 5.77 -5.28
C ASP A 24 10.86 5.75 -6.15
N LYS A 25 9.68 5.72 -5.52
CA LYS A 25 8.38 5.56 -6.20
C LYS A 25 7.38 6.57 -5.69
N THR A 26 6.52 7.02 -6.58
CA THR A 26 5.37 7.84 -6.23
C THR A 26 4.34 7.01 -5.43
N LEU A 27 3.45 7.69 -4.71
CA LEU A 27 2.38 7.03 -3.96
C LEU A 27 1.46 6.19 -4.87
N ALA A 28 1.24 6.63 -6.12
CA ALA A 28 0.41 5.91 -7.09
C ALA A 28 1.06 4.58 -7.51
N GLU A 29 2.35 4.60 -7.85
CA GLU A 29 3.11 3.40 -8.22
C GLU A 29 3.26 2.43 -7.05
N LEU A 30 3.36 2.97 -5.83
CA LEU A 30 3.40 2.16 -4.61
C LEU A 30 2.03 1.50 -4.38
N ALA A 31 0.94 2.23 -4.56
CA ALA A 31 -0.41 1.71 -4.39
C ALA A 31 -0.73 0.61 -5.42
N GLU A 32 -0.28 0.75 -6.67
CA GLU A 32 -0.40 -0.27 -7.70
C GLU A 32 0.46 -1.50 -7.39
N LYS A 33 1.73 -1.30 -7.05
CA LYS A 33 2.67 -2.39 -6.70
C LYS A 33 2.18 -3.26 -5.54
N PHE A 34 1.47 -2.66 -4.57
CA PHE A 34 1.00 -3.33 -3.36
C PHE A 34 -0.51 -3.60 -3.36
N ASP A 35 -1.22 -3.36 -4.47
CA ASP A 35 -2.66 -3.56 -4.60
C ASP A 35 -3.48 -2.91 -3.45
N LEU A 36 -3.12 -1.67 -3.07
CA LEU A 36 -3.70 -0.99 -1.89
C LEU A 36 -5.14 -0.49 -2.11
N HIS A 37 -5.55 -0.32 -3.38
CA HIS A 37 -6.80 0.36 -3.75
C HIS A 37 -7.78 -0.50 -4.55
N ALA A 38 -7.49 -1.79 -4.77
CA ALA A 38 -8.44 -2.71 -5.39
C ALA A 38 -9.55 -3.15 -4.43
#